data_AF-A0A353JAY7-F1
#
_entry.id   AF-A0A353JAY7-F1
#
_cell.length_a   1.000
_cell.length_b   1.000
_cell.length_c   1.000
_cell.angle_alpha   90.00
_cell.angle_beta   90.00
_cell.angle_gamma   90.00
#
_symmetry.space_group_name_H-M   'P 1'
#
loop_
_entity.id
_entity.type
_entity.pdbx_description
1 polymer ?
#
loop_
_entity_poly.entity_id
_entity_poly.type
_entity_poly.pdbx_seq_one_letter_code
_entity_poly.pdbx_strand_id
1 'polypeptide(L)'
;MKIKNLLFLPLLLSTIALSSCNEKQEKINLLYGQQIKNDVTYIDYQEVKEKFLKRETFIISVFANNCRCWTDLHSILKQYISNYHVEVFAISYNDFLLASKSNDNNVFKLNIASGSTTFAVVENGELRFNELNTEKTKTLRSYNAFEEFMNELVILPKMFYIDLDQLNQLFETDKTSLVYFSRSNCSDCLYFDEHFLRNYQMTKNMYILDCESIGIREYDAEGNLTPESATKWQEFKDNYYLSNVNNKDFGYDTGYVPTLLLFNGDSTTKKPTFISGAVYFNDELVKENGEYIVKNSYYSNERKNKLTYLDNVENKVLEGIKIDENNITLYGEYIAWKKIDASKYHDPLMKAFLDDANNKINHDKFLEE
;
A
#
# COMPACT_ATOMS: atom_id res chain seq x y z
N MET A 1 -68.32 -31.68 -41.88
CA MET A 1 -68.17 -30.50 -40.99
C MET A 1 -67.33 -30.97 -39.79
N LYS A 2 -66.00 -30.72 -39.72
CA LYS A 2 -65.35 -29.55 -39.06
C LYS A 2 -66.03 -29.25 -37.70
N ILE A 3 -65.45 -29.32 -36.50
CA ILE A 3 -64.12 -28.97 -35.95
C ILE A 3 -64.02 -29.58 -34.51
N LYS A 4 -62.97 -30.37 -34.21
CA LYS A 4 -61.81 -30.14 -33.30
C LYS A 4 -62.07 -30.05 -31.77
N ASN A 5 -61.55 -31.09 -31.09
CA ASN A 5 -60.71 -31.10 -29.89
C ASN A 5 -60.66 -29.84 -29.01
N LEU A 6 -61.22 -29.95 -27.80
CA LEU A 6 -60.92 -29.06 -26.67
C LEU A 6 -59.83 -29.75 -25.81
N LEU A 7 -58.58 -29.35 -26.01
CA LEU A 7 -57.45 -29.74 -25.16
C LEU A 7 -57.46 -28.86 -23.91
N PHE A 8 -57.61 -29.48 -22.75
CA PHE A 8 -57.39 -28.86 -21.44
C PHE A 8 -55.89 -28.56 -21.27
N LEU A 9 -55.55 -27.28 -21.25
CA LEU A 9 -54.20 -26.77 -20.98
C LEU A 9 -54.11 -26.45 -19.48
N PRO A 10 -53.29 -27.14 -18.67
CA PRO A 10 -53.09 -26.74 -17.29
C PRO A 10 -52.17 -25.51 -17.26
N LEU A 11 -52.67 -24.44 -16.65
CA LEU A 11 -51.96 -23.21 -16.36
C LEU A 11 -50.81 -23.53 -15.38
N LEU A 12 -49.60 -23.72 -15.89
CA LEU A 12 -48.38 -23.68 -15.09
C LEU A 12 -48.17 -22.23 -14.65
N LEU A 13 -48.61 -21.90 -13.42
CA LEU A 13 -48.14 -20.72 -12.71
C LEU A 13 -46.63 -20.87 -12.49
N SER A 14 -45.85 -20.27 -13.38
CA SER A 14 -44.46 -19.95 -13.12
C SER A 14 -44.43 -18.86 -12.04
N THR A 15 -44.30 -19.27 -10.78
CA THR A 15 -43.75 -18.40 -9.74
C THR A 15 -42.32 -18.07 -10.13
N ILE A 16 -42.15 -16.96 -10.86
CA ILE A 16 -40.88 -16.27 -10.98
C ILE A 16 -40.60 -15.79 -9.55
N ALA A 17 -39.85 -16.60 -8.81
CA ALA A 17 -39.17 -16.14 -7.62
C ALA A 17 -38.26 -15.01 -8.09
N LEU A 18 -38.71 -13.77 -7.88
CA LEU A 18 -37.85 -12.60 -7.83
C LEU A 18 -36.95 -12.77 -6.60
N SER A 19 -35.98 -13.66 -6.70
CA SER A 19 -34.78 -13.58 -5.88
C SER A 19 -34.11 -12.28 -6.29
N SER A 20 -34.46 -11.19 -5.59
CA SER A 20 -33.62 -10.02 -5.48
C SER A 20 -32.28 -10.51 -4.97
N CYS A 21 -31.36 -10.77 -5.92
CA CYS A 21 -29.94 -10.79 -5.64
C CYS A 21 -29.61 -9.36 -5.22
N ASN A 22 -29.74 -9.06 -3.93
CA ASN A 22 -28.86 -8.09 -3.31
C ASN A 22 -27.46 -8.71 -3.38
N GLU A 23 -26.79 -8.63 -4.53
CA GLU A 23 -25.34 -8.68 -4.56
C GLU A 23 -24.90 -7.58 -3.63
N LYS A 24 -24.44 -7.95 -2.43
CA LYS A 24 -23.78 -6.99 -1.54
C LYS A 24 -22.64 -6.42 -2.37
N GLN A 25 -22.73 -5.14 -2.68
CA GLN A 25 -21.68 -4.43 -3.38
C GLN A 25 -20.36 -4.69 -2.65
N GLU A 26 -19.38 -5.21 -3.36
CA GLU A 26 -18.07 -5.47 -2.78
C GLU A 26 -17.46 -4.13 -2.33
N LYS A 27 -16.97 -4.11 -1.09
CA LYS A 27 -16.36 -2.92 -0.50
C LYS A 27 -15.02 -2.62 -1.17
N ILE A 28 -14.73 -1.34 -1.31
CA ILE A 28 -13.48 -0.85 -1.91
C ILE A 28 -12.36 -0.91 -0.87
N ASN A 29 -11.26 -1.58 -1.18
CA ASN A 29 -10.13 -1.70 -0.25
C ASN A 29 -9.20 -0.48 -0.32
N LEU A 30 -9.28 0.42 0.67
CA LEU A 30 -8.32 1.51 0.80
C LEU A 30 -7.02 0.92 1.33
N LEU A 31 -6.00 0.81 0.49
CA LEU A 31 -4.76 0.11 0.84
C LEU A 31 -3.93 0.89 1.87
N TYR A 32 -3.77 2.19 1.62
CA TYR A 32 -2.82 3.04 2.34
C TYR A 32 -3.53 4.14 3.13
N GLY A 33 -3.02 4.40 4.33
CA GLY A 33 -3.38 5.52 5.19
C GLY A 33 -2.15 6.37 5.57
N GLN A 34 -2.39 7.50 6.22
CA GLN A 34 -1.32 8.40 6.70
C GLN A 34 -1.60 8.87 8.12
N GLN A 35 -0.59 8.77 8.97
CA GLN A 35 -0.73 9.09 10.40
C GLN A 35 -0.78 10.60 10.68
N ILE A 36 0.05 11.39 10.00
CA ILE A 36 0.31 12.80 10.36
C ILE A 36 -0.72 13.74 9.73
N LYS A 37 -1.39 13.30 8.66
CA LYS A 37 -2.35 14.14 7.96
C LYS A 37 -3.67 14.13 8.69
N ASN A 38 -4.00 15.28 9.28
CA ASN A 38 -5.31 15.58 9.84
C ASN A 38 -6.15 16.41 8.87
N ASP A 39 -5.80 16.43 7.58
CA ASP A 39 -6.46 17.23 6.56
C ASP A 39 -6.32 16.56 5.19
N VAL A 40 -7.11 17.04 4.22
CA VAL A 40 -7.02 16.59 2.83
C VAL A 40 -5.67 16.97 2.22
N THR A 41 -5.19 16.13 1.31
CA THR A 41 -3.98 16.41 0.52
C THR A 41 -4.39 17.15 -0.75
N TYR A 42 -4.01 18.42 -0.85
CA TYR A 42 -4.21 19.17 -2.09
C TYR A 42 -3.23 18.69 -3.16
N ILE A 43 -3.77 18.30 -4.31
CA ILE A 43 -2.99 17.79 -5.44
C ILE A 43 -3.34 18.52 -6.73
N ASP A 44 -2.42 18.50 -7.67
CA ASP A 44 -2.64 19.04 -9.01
C ASP A 44 -3.23 17.99 -9.97
N TYR A 45 -3.53 18.44 -11.19
CA TYR A 45 -4.11 17.57 -12.21
C TYR A 45 -3.18 16.45 -12.69
N GLN A 46 -1.87 16.69 -12.74
CA GLN A 46 -0.92 15.65 -13.15
C GLN A 46 -0.86 14.55 -12.09
N GLU A 47 -0.87 14.92 -10.81
CA GLU A 47 -0.96 13.95 -9.72
C GLU A 47 -2.25 13.12 -9.80
N VAL A 48 -3.40 13.75 -10.04
CA VAL A 48 -4.67 13.01 -10.28
C VAL A 48 -4.50 12.01 -11.42
N LYS A 49 -3.99 12.48 -12.57
CA LYS A 49 -3.79 11.65 -13.76
C LYS A 49 -2.86 10.48 -13.47
N GLU A 50 -1.76 10.71 -12.77
CA GLU A 50 -0.82 9.66 -12.39
C GLU A 50 -1.47 8.60 -11.52
N LYS A 51 -2.29 8.98 -10.53
CA LYS A 51 -3.01 8.03 -9.68
C LYS A 51 -3.95 7.13 -10.47
N PHE A 52 -4.67 7.68 -11.44
CA PHE A 52 -5.49 6.90 -12.37
C PHE A 52 -4.64 5.95 -13.22
N LEU A 53 -3.54 6.42 -13.80
CA LEU A 53 -2.65 5.61 -14.66
C LEU A 53 -1.91 4.50 -13.90
N LYS A 54 -1.48 4.78 -12.66
CA LYS A 54 -0.87 3.83 -11.72
C LYS A 54 -1.91 2.89 -11.08
N ARG A 55 -3.18 3.01 -11.51
CA ARG A 55 -4.30 2.20 -11.04
C ARG A 55 -4.39 2.21 -9.52
N GLU A 56 -4.24 3.36 -8.88
CA GLU A 56 -4.37 3.47 -7.42
C GLU A 56 -5.83 3.39 -6.97
N THR A 57 -6.03 3.04 -5.71
CA THR A 57 -7.32 3.13 -5.02
C THR A 57 -7.25 4.30 -4.05
N PHE A 58 -8.13 5.29 -4.22
CA PHE A 58 -8.06 6.54 -3.48
C PHE A 58 -9.41 7.26 -3.40
N ILE A 59 -9.52 8.17 -2.44
CA ILE A 59 -10.65 9.09 -2.29
C ILE A 59 -10.23 10.46 -2.82
N ILE A 60 -11.07 11.11 -3.61
CA ILE A 60 -10.82 12.45 -4.12
C ILE A 60 -12.05 13.35 -4.02
N SER A 61 -11.83 14.62 -3.72
CA SER A 61 -12.82 15.67 -3.83
C SER A 61 -12.41 16.74 -4.85
N VAL A 62 -13.28 17.04 -5.81
CA VAL A 62 -13.12 18.18 -6.72
C VAL A 62 -13.98 19.33 -6.19
N PHE A 63 -13.36 20.40 -5.70
CA PHE A 63 -14.08 21.45 -4.97
C PHE A 63 -14.11 22.79 -5.71
N ALA A 64 -15.24 23.49 -5.65
CA ALA A 64 -15.32 24.88 -6.12
C ALA A 64 -14.90 25.84 -4.99
N ASN A 65 -13.98 26.76 -5.30
CA ASN A 65 -13.57 27.81 -4.36
C ASN A 65 -14.79 28.62 -3.88
N ASN A 66 -14.84 28.94 -2.59
CA ASN A 66 -15.91 29.69 -1.94
C ASN A 66 -17.31 29.01 -1.95
N CYS A 67 -17.39 27.69 -2.17
CA CYS A 67 -18.63 26.95 -1.96
C CYS A 67 -18.84 26.59 -0.48
N ARG A 68 -20.02 26.90 0.08
CA ARG A 68 -20.42 26.38 1.40
C ARG A 68 -20.42 24.85 1.43
N CYS A 69 -20.80 24.21 0.32
CA CYS A 69 -20.74 22.76 0.14
C CYS A 69 -19.34 22.17 0.37
N TRP A 70 -18.28 22.90 -0.01
CA TRP A 70 -16.90 22.50 0.29
C TRP A 70 -16.59 22.69 1.77
N THR A 71 -16.94 23.83 2.35
CA THR A 71 -16.64 24.10 3.77
C THR A 71 -17.23 23.03 4.69
N ASP A 72 -18.50 22.66 4.46
CA ASP A 72 -19.18 21.64 5.26
C ASP A 72 -18.56 20.25 5.07
N LEU A 73 -18.32 19.84 3.82
CA LEU A 73 -17.71 18.54 3.52
C LEU A 73 -16.25 18.46 4.01
N HIS A 74 -15.47 19.54 3.85
CA HIS A 74 -14.09 19.60 4.29
C HIS A 74 -13.98 19.34 5.79
N SER A 75 -14.86 19.93 6.61
CA SER A 75 -14.91 19.64 8.04
C SER A 75 -15.21 18.16 8.34
N ILE A 76 -16.12 17.54 7.58
CA ILE A 76 -16.48 16.12 7.73
C ILE A 76 -15.29 15.23 7.34
N LEU A 77 -14.66 15.51 6.20
CA LEU A 77 -13.48 14.79 5.73
C LEU A 77 -12.35 14.91 6.75
N LYS A 78 -12.10 16.11 7.28
CA LYS A 78 -11.07 16.35 8.28
C LYS A 78 -11.26 15.48 9.53
N GLN A 79 -12.49 15.40 10.03
CA GLN A 79 -12.83 14.53 11.16
C GLN A 79 -12.67 13.05 10.81
N TYR A 80 -13.08 12.63 9.60
CA TYR A 80 -12.96 11.25 9.16
C TYR A 80 -11.49 10.82 8.98
N ILE A 81 -10.67 11.68 8.37
CA ILE A 81 -9.23 11.51 8.23
C ILE A 81 -8.58 11.38 9.62
N SER A 82 -8.94 12.25 10.57
CA SER A 82 -8.40 12.18 11.93
C SER A 82 -8.77 10.90 12.67
N ASN A 83 -9.97 10.35 12.45
CA ASN A 83 -10.45 9.16 13.16
C ASN A 83 -9.95 7.86 12.54
N TYR A 84 -9.71 7.84 11.22
CA TYR A 84 -9.44 6.61 10.48
C TYR A 84 -8.11 6.61 9.71
N HIS A 85 -7.36 7.71 9.77
CA HIS A 85 -6.07 7.90 9.11
C HIS A 85 -6.11 7.60 7.60
N VAL A 86 -7.26 7.84 6.97
CA VAL A 86 -7.47 7.64 5.54
C VAL A 86 -6.90 8.82 4.77
N GLU A 87 -6.18 8.56 3.69
CA GLU A 87 -5.74 9.64 2.79
C GLU A 87 -6.89 10.05 1.86
N VAL A 88 -7.21 11.35 1.88
CA VAL A 88 -8.21 11.96 0.99
C VAL A 88 -7.55 13.07 0.22
N PHE A 89 -7.67 13.02 -1.10
CA PHE A 89 -7.13 14.04 -2.00
C PHE A 89 -8.15 15.12 -2.31
N ALA A 90 -7.70 16.34 -2.56
CA ALA A 90 -8.54 17.44 -2.98
C ALA A 90 -7.90 18.21 -4.14
N ILE A 91 -8.69 18.58 -5.14
CA ILE A 91 -8.25 19.41 -6.26
C ILE A 91 -9.30 20.49 -6.53
N SER A 92 -8.85 21.71 -6.83
CA SER A 92 -9.78 22.78 -7.15
C SER A 92 -10.45 22.53 -8.51
N TYR A 93 -11.73 22.87 -8.62
CA TYR A 93 -12.50 22.78 -9.87
C TYR A 93 -11.82 23.49 -11.03
N ASN A 94 -11.16 24.62 -10.77
CA ASN A 94 -10.47 25.39 -11.79
C ASN A 94 -9.22 24.66 -12.28
N ASP A 95 -8.41 24.10 -11.38
CA ASP A 95 -7.21 23.35 -11.76
C ASP A 95 -7.57 22.09 -12.54
N PHE A 96 -8.64 21.41 -12.10
CA PHE A 96 -9.18 20.26 -12.82
C PHE A 96 -9.68 20.66 -14.22
N LEU A 97 -10.52 21.70 -14.33
CA LEU A 97 -11.08 22.14 -15.61
C LEU A 97 -10.08 22.72 -16.60
N LEU A 98 -9.13 23.52 -16.12
CA LEU A 98 -8.16 24.19 -16.99
C LEU A 98 -7.24 23.16 -17.65
N ALA A 99 -6.90 22.10 -16.92
CA ALA A 99 -6.11 20.99 -17.44
C ALA A 99 -6.93 19.99 -18.26
N SER A 100 -8.22 19.81 -17.96
CA SER A 100 -9.11 18.87 -18.65
C SER A 100 -9.73 19.38 -19.96
N LYS A 101 -9.21 20.48 -20.54
CA LYS A 101 -9.59 20.95 -21.88
C LYS A 101 -8.94 20.10 -23.00
N SER A 102 -7.98 19.24 -22.66
CA SER A 102 -7.67 18.01 -23.42
C SER A 102 -8.83 17.02 -23.26
N ASN A 103 -8.98 16.03 -24.14
CA ASN A 103 -10.09 15.04 -24.16
C ASN A 103 -10.24 14.15 -22.88
N ASP A 104 -9.60 14.49 -21.77
CA ASP A 104 -9.43 13.68 -20.58
C ASP A 104 -10.64 13.70 -19.62
N ASN A 105 -11.57 14.66 -19.73
CA ASN A 105 -12.80 14.64 -18.91
C ASN A 105 -13.65 13.38 -19.12
N ASN A 106 -13.61 12.80 -20.33
CA ASN A 106 -14.23 11.51 -20.60
C ASN A 106 -13.42 10.32 -20.05
N VAL A 107 -12.13 10.52 -19.75
CA VAL A 107 -11.22 9.47 -19.29
C VAL A 107 -11.49 9.11 -17.82
N PHE A 108 -11.77 10.09 -16.96
CA PHE A 108 -12.00 9.83 -15.52
C PHE A 108 -13.47 9.66 -15.13
N LYS A 109 -14.43 10.04 -16.01
CA LYS A 109 -15.89 9.94 -15.78
C LYS A 109 -16.40 10.60 -14.49
N LEU A 110 -15.64 11.53 -13.93
CA LEU A 110 -16.04 12.31 -12.75
C LEU A 110 -17.21 13.24 -13.11
N ASN A 111 -18.17 13.38 -12.20
CA ASN A 111 -19.38 14.15 -12.40
C ASN A 111 -19.17 15.49 -11.72
N ILE A 112 -18.65 16.45 -12.46
CA ILE A 112 -18.17 17.70 -11.91
C ILE A 112 -19.07 18.83 -12.41
N ALA A 113 -19.50 19.69 -11.49
CA ALA A 113 -20.33 20.85 -11.79
C ALA A 113 -19.75 22.12 -11.19
N SER A 114 -19.82 23.21 -11.96
CA SER A 114 -19.45 24.55 -11.48
C SER A 114 -20.23 24.91 -10.22
N GLY A 115 -19.53 25.41 -9.20
CA GLY A 115 -20.15 25.82 -7.93
C GLY A 115 -20.63 24.68 -7.03
N SER A 116 -20.26 23.44 -7.33
CA SER A 116 -20.50 22.27 -6.46
C SER A 116 -19.18 21.60 -6.09
N THR A 117 -19.23 20.75 -5.06
CA THR A 117 -18.13 19.83 -4.74
C THR A 117 -18.50 18.43 -5.20
N THR A 118 -17.57 17.75 -5.86
CA THR A 118 -17.72 16.34 -6.22
C THR A 118 -16.93 15.51 -5.23
N PHE A 119 -17.53 14.48 -4.65
CA PHE A 119 -16.83 13.46 -3.85
C PHE A 119 -16.79 12.15 -4.63
N ALA A 120 -15.64 11.52 -4.70
CA ALA A 120 -15.46 10.29 -5.46
C ALA A 120 -14.54 9.30 -4.74
N VAL A 121 -14.80 8.02 -5.00
CA VAL A 121 -13.93 6.90 -4.62
C VAL A 121 -13.55 6.14 -5.88
N VAL A 122 -12.24 6.02 -6.08
CA VAL A 122 -11.61 5.34 -7.22
C VAL A 122 -11.01 4.05 -6.70
N GLU A 123 -11.23 2.94 -7.40
CA GLU A 123 -10.63 1.64 -7.09
C GLU A 123 -9.83 1.15 -8.30
N ASN A 124 -8.56 0.85 -8.11
CA ASN A 124 -7.69 0.33 -9.16
C ASN A 124 -7.69 1.19 -10.45
N GLY A 125 -7.78 2.51 -10.29
CA GLY A 125 -7.88 3.48 -11.39
C GLY A 125 -9.27 3.58 -12.04
N GLU A 126 -10.29 2.93 -11.48
CA GLU A 126 -11.67 2.98 -12.00
C GLU A 126 -12.61 3.68 -11.01
N LEU A 127 -13.47 4.56 -11.54
CA LEU A 127 -14.44 5.28 -10.73
C LEU A 127 -15.53 4.34 -10.21
N ARG A 128 -15.60 4.16 -8.90
CA ARG A 128 -16.60 3.28 -8.24
C ARG A 128 -17.74 4.05 -7.61
N PHE A 129 -17.44 5.21 -7.05
CA PHE A 129 -18.42 6.11 -6.47
C PHE A 129 -18.12 7.54 -6.88
N ASN A 130 -19.18 8.32 -7.11
CA ASN A 130 -19.08 9.71 -7.53
C ASN A 130 -20.42 10.41 -7.28
N GLU A 131 -20.41 11.41 -6.41
CA GLU A 131 -21.60 12.18 -6.09
C GLU A 131 -21.29 13.68 -6.02
N LEU A 132 -22.18 14.47 -6.61
CA LEU A 132 -22.18 15.92 -6.44
C LEU A 132 -22.77 16.25 -5.07
N ASN A 133 -21.96 16.84 -4.20
CA ASN A 133 -22.42 17.42 -2.94
C ASN A 133 -23.20 18.71 -3.20
N THR A 134 -24.48 18.53 -3.52
CA THR A 134 -25.49 19.60 -3.64
C THR A 134 -26.30 19.77 -2.36
N GLU A 135 -27.22 20.75 -2.35
CA GLU A 135 -28.10 20.95 -1.20
C GLU A 135 -29.02 19.78 -0.83
N LYS A 136 -29.21 18.85 -1.76
CA LYS A 136 -30.11 17.70 -1.58
C LYS A 136 -29.39 16.47 -1.03
N THR A 137 -28.06 16.50 -0.98
CA THR A 137 -27.20 15.35 -0.63
C THR A 137 -27.12 15.21 0.88
N LYS A 138 -27.92 14.32 1.47
CA LYS A 138 -27.94 14.18 2.95
C LYS A 138 -26.68 13.49 3.49
N THR A 139 -26.14 12.53 2.74
CA THR A 139 -25.02 11.68 3.16
C THR A 139 -23.73 12.46 3.41
N LEU A 140 -23.46 13.49 2.59
CA LEU A 140 -22.23 14.30 2.65
C LEU A 140 -22.36 15.56 3.52
N ARG A 141 -23.41 15.66 4.35
CA ARG A 141 -23.73 16.87 5.14
C ARG A 141 -23.63 16.69 6.66
N SER A 142 -23.46 15.46 7.14
CA SER A 142 -23.26 15.18 8.56
C SER A 142 -22.20 14.10 8.72
N TYR A 143 -21.36 14.23 9.74
CA TYR A 143 -20.31 13.27 10.02
C TYR A 143 -20.84 11.84 10.16
N ASN A 144 -21.87 11.62 10.99
CA ASN A 144 -22.40 10.27 11.23
C ASN A 144 -22.92 9.60 9.95
N ALA A 145 -23.69 10.33 9.12
CA ALA A 145 -24.18 9.77 7.87
C ALA A 145 -23.05 9.47 6.87
N PHE A 146 -22.01 10.32 6.85
CA PHE A 146 -20.82 10.09 6.03
C PHE A 146 -20.03 8.88 6.52
N GLU A 147 -19.82 8.74 7.82
CA GLU A 147 -19.12 7.62 8.45
C GLU A 147 -19.85 6.30 8.21
N GLU A 148 -21.17 6.25 8.42
CA GLU A 148 -21.99 5.07 8.09
C GLU A 148 -21.88 4.69 6.61
N PHE A 149 -21.98 5.67 5.72
CA PHE A 149 -21.82 5.47 4.28
C PHE A 149 -20.44 4.94 3.91
N MET A 150 -19.37 5.51 4.45
CA MET A 150 -18.01 5.05 4.21
C MET A 150 -17.80 3.64 4.78
N ASN A 151 -18.34 3.35 5.96
CA ASN A 151 -18.29 2.02 6.55
C ASN A 151 -18.98 0.96 5.67
N GLU A 152 -20.00 1.33 4.90
CA GLU A 152 -20.62 0.44 3.91
C GLU A 152 -19.81 0.35 2.61
N LEU A 153 -19.19 1.45 2.19
CA LEU A 153 -18.51 1.56 0.89
C LEU A 153 -17.07 1.01 0.89
N VAL A 154 -16.31 1.19 1.97
CA VAL A 154 -14.86 0.94 1.99
C VAL A 154 -14.43 -0.02 3.09
N ILE A 155 -13.29 -0.67 2.86
CA ILE A 155 -12.46 -1.31 3.89
C ILE A 155 -11.36 -0.32 4.24
N LEU A 156 -11.19 -0.06 5.55
CA LEU A 156 -10.20 0.87 6.07
C LEU A 156 -8.77 0.37 5.85
N PRO A 157 -7.79 1.28 5.70
CA PRO A 157 -6.40 0.91 5.50
C PRO A 157 -5.81 0.14 6.67
N LYS A 158 -4.85 -0.71 6.33
CA LYS A 158 -4.02 -1.49 7.25
C LYS A 158 -2.54 -1.23 7.07
N MET A 159 -2.18 -0.40 6.09
CA MET A 159 -0.81 -0.01 5.81
C MET A 159 -0.71 1.51 5.94
N PHE A 160 0.09 1.99 6.89
CA PHE A 160 0.14 3.41 7.23
C PHE A 160 1.53 3.98 7.01
N TYR A 161 1.63 5.04 6.20
CA TYR A 161 2.87 5.78 6.12
C TYR A 161 3.13 6.54 7.43
N ILE A 162 4.37 6.42 7.90
CA ILE A 162 4.88 7.07 9.10
C ILE A 162 6.14 7.86 8.77
N ASP A 163 6.45 8.86 9.60
CA ASP A 163 7.74 9.54 9.58
C ASP A 163 8.75 8.91 10.55
N LEU A 164 9.94 9.52 10.62
CA LEU A 164 11.01 9.06 11.48
C LEU A 164 10.68 9.21 12.97
N ASP A 165 9.99 10.28 13.36
CA ASP A 165 9.61 10.52 14.75
C ASP A 165 8.61 9.47 15.22
N GLN A 166 7.67 9.10 14.36
CA GLN A 166 6.70 8.04 14.60
C GLN A 166 7.34 6.66 14.67
N LEU A 167 8.35 6.38 13.84
CA LEU A 167 9.13 5.16 13.99
C LEU A 167 9.83 5.11 15.35
N ASN A 168 10.42 6.22 15.79
CA ASN A 168 11.03 6.31 17.12
C ASN A 168 9.99 6.10 18.23
N GLN A 169 8.79 6.67 18.10
CA GLN A 169 7.69 6.40 19.04
C GLN A 169 7.33 4.92 19.10
N LEU A 170 7.28 4.21 17.96
CA LEU A 170 7.02 2.77 17.94
C LEU A 170 8.08 1.98 18.75
N PHE A 171 9.34 2.39 18.69
CA PHE A 171 10.42 1.79 19.50
C PHE A 171 10.25 2.03 21.01
N GLU A 172 9.55 3.09 21.39
CA GLU A 172 9.28 3.46 22.79
C GLU A 172 7.94 2.90 23.31
N THR A 173 7.22 2.10 22.53
CA THR A 173 5.96 1.49 22.97
C THR A 173 6.14 0.04 23.40
N ASP A 174 5.38 -0.44 24.38
CA ASP A 174 5.40 -1.87 24.74
C ASP A 174 4.55 -2.74 23.77
N LYS A 175 4.50 -2.35 22.49
CA LYS A 175 3.66 -2.97 21.44
C LYS A 175 4.51 -3.70 20.39
N THR A 176 3.94 -4.77 19.83
CA THR A 176 4.54 -5.53 18.72
C THR A 176 4.22 -4.89 17.37
N SER A 177 5.19 -4.22 16.75
CA SER A 177 4.98 -3.45 15.51
C SER A 177 5.69 -4.09 14.31
N LEU A 178 5.08 -3.96 13.14
CA LEU A 178 5.66 -4.34 11.85
C LEU A 178 5.93 -3.08 11.03
N VAL A 179 7.19 -2.88 10.65
CA VAL A 179 7.61 -1.75 9.83
C VAL A 179 8.18 -2.26 8.51
N TYR A 180 7.65 -1.74 7.41
CA TYR A 180 8.17 -1.87 6.07
C TYR A 180 9.01 -0.63 5.72
N PHE A 181 10.31 -0.83 5.58
CA PHE A 181 11.25 0.18 5.09
C PHE A 181 11.25 0.15 3.57
N SER A 182 10.70 1.19 2.96
CA SER A 182 10.57 1.37 1.52
C SER A 182 11.42 2.56 1.05
N ARG A 183 11.57 2.67 -0.26
CA ARG A 183 12.13 3.84 -0.94
C ARG A 183 11.28 4.08 -2.18
N SER A 184 10.62 5.23 -2.26
CA SER A 184 9.77 5.58 -3.42
C SER A 184 10.51 5.54 -4.76
N ASN A 185 11.83 5.81 -4.75
CA ASN A 185 12.69 5.73 -5.94
C ASN A 185 13.42 4.38 -6.10
N CYS A 186 13.12 3.37 -5.27
CA CYS A 186 13.71 2.05 -5.39
C CYS A 186 12.86 1.15 -6.27
N SER A 187 13.45 0.69 -7.37
CA SER A 187 12.75 -0.15 -8.34
C SER A 187 12.27 -1.48 -7.75
N ASP A 188 12.97 -2.04 -6.74
CA ASP A 188 12.57 -3.28 -6.08
C ASP A 188 11.41 -3.05 -5.11
N CYS A 189 11.37 -1.88 -4.45
CA CYS A 189 10.23 -1.46 -3.63
C CYS A 189 8.98 -1.26 -4.47
N LEU A 190 9.07 -0.52 -5.58
CA LEU A 190 7.95 -0.33 -6.50
C LEU A 190 7.39 -1.66 -7.00
N TYR A 191 8.28 -2.60 -7.35
CA TYR A 191 7.86 -3.93 -7.78
C TYR A 191 7.16 -4.71 -6.65
N PHE A 192 7.71 -4.66 -5.43
CA PHE A 192 7.13 -5.28 -4.26
C PHE A 192 5.72 -4.74 -3.97
N ASP A 193 5.55 -3.42 -4.01
CA ASP A 193 4.29 -2.74 -3.76
C ASP A 193 3.23 -3.12 -4.81
N GLU A 194 3.59 -3.05 -6.10
CA GLU A 194 2.67 -3.26 -7.21
C GLU A 194 2.26 -4.72 -7.40
N HIS A 195 3.22 -5.65 -7.27
CA HIS A 195 2.99 -7.05 -7.63
C HIS A 195 2.64 -7.93 -6.43
N PHE A 196 3.10 -7.58 -5.23
CA PHE A 196 2.89 -8.39 -4.04
C PHE A 196 1.97 -7.69 -3.02
N LEU A 197 2.39 -6.57 -2.41
CA LEU A 197 1.69 -5.98 -1.27
C LEU A 197 0.28 -5.52 -1.61
N ARG A 198 0.06 -4.93 -2.78
CA ARG A 198 -1.28 -4.49 -3.24
C ARG A 198 -2.33 -5.60 -3.21
N ASN A 199 -1.91 -6.85 -3.40
CA ASN A 199 -2.80 -8.01 -3.42
C ASN A 199 -2.80 -8.77 -2.08
N TYR A 200 -1.91 -8.41 -1.15
CA TYR A 200 -1.80 -9.07 0.15
C TYR A 200 -2.83 -8.49 1.13
N GLN A 201 -3.64 -9.36 1.74
CA GLN A 201 -4.67 -8.97 2.69
C GLN A 201 -4.09 -8.84 4.10
N MET A 202 -3.59 -7.65 4.43
CA MET A 202 -3.21 -7.32 5.81
C MET A 202 -4.43 -7.37 6.73
N THR A 203 -4.31 -8.07 7.85
CA THR A 203 -5.36 -8.11 8.90
C THR A 203 -5.00 -7.24 10.10
N LYS A 204 -3.69 -7.02 10.30
CA LYS A 204 -3.12 -6.14 11.33
C LYS A 204 -2.47 -4.92 10.69
N ASN A 205 -2.19 -3.91 11.50
CA ASN A 205 -1.55 -2.68 11.01
C ASN A 205 -0.08 -2.97 10.69
N MET A 206 0.35 -2.52 9.52
CA MET A 206 1.74 -2.39 9.10
C MET A 206 2.06 -0.92 8.91
N TYR A 207 3.25 -0.51 9.32
CA TYR A 207 3.74 0.86 9.13
C TYR A 207 4.75 0.89 8.00
N ILE A 208 4.73 1.94 7.19
CA ILE A 208 5.62 2.12 6.04
C ILE A 208 6.46 3.36 6.28
N LEU A 209 7.78 3.20 6.31
CA LEU A 209 8.72 4.31 6.31
C LEU A 209 9.31 4.46 4.91
N ASP A 210 8.98 5.55 4.21
CA ASP A 210 9.71 5.90 2.99
C ASP A 210 11.05 6.55 3.37
N CYS A 211 12.13 5.83 3.12
CA CYS A 211 13.50 6.27 3.42
C CYS A 211 13.99 7.38 2.49
N GLU A 212 13.21 7.78 1.48
CA GLU A 212 13.46 9.00 0.71
C GLU A 212 12.91 10.27 1.41
N SER A 213 12.29 10.12 2.58
CA SER A 213 11.81 11.25 3.38
C SER A 213 12.95 12.11 3.94
N ILE A 214 12.66 13.40 4.11
CA ILE A 214 13.59 14.39 4.69
C ILE A 214 14.10 13.90 6.04
N GLY A 215 15.41 13.98 6.26
CA GLY A 215 16.07 13.59 7.52
C GLY A 215 16.55 12.14 7.57
N ILE A 216 16.25 11.31 6.57
CA ILE A 216 16.76 9.92 6.47
C ILE A 216 17.90 9.85 5.46
N ARG A 217 17.59 10.25 4.23
CA ARG A 217 18.56 10.31 3.13
C ARG A 217 18.57 11.72 2.59
N GLU A 218 19.69 12.41 2.77
CA GLU A 218 19.86 13.72 2.19
C GLU A 218 20.28 13.61 0.73
N TYR A 219 19.83 14.56 -0.07
CA TYR A 219 20.32 14.83 -1.42
C TYR A 219 20.85 16.26 -1.43
N ASP A 220 21.80 16.56 -2.31
CA ASP A 220 22.17 17.96 -2.52
C ASP A 220 21.02 18.76 -3.16
N ALA A 221 21.21 20.08 -3.29
CA ALA A 221 20.20 20.98 -3.84
C ALA A 221 19.80 20.63 -5.28
N GLU A 222 20.67 19.89 -5.98
CA GLU A 222 20.50 19.40 -7.34
C GLU A 222 19.90 17.97 -7.40
N GLY A 223 19.60 17.36 -6.26
CA GLY A 223 19.00 16.02 -6.16
C GLY A 223 20.00 14.87 -6.30
N ASN A 224 21.30 15.11 -6.17
CA ASN A 224 22.33 14.09 -6.29
C ASN A 224 22.76 13.55 -4.92
N LEU A 225 23.25 12.32 -4.93
CA LEU A 225 23.87 11.68 -3.78
C LEU A 225 25.29 12.21 -3.60
N THR A 226 25.55 12.86 -2.48
CA THR A 226 26.90 13.25 -2.08
C THR A 226 27.57 12.12 -1.26
N PRO A 227 28.90 12.10 -1.10
CA PRO A 227 29.56 11.18 -0.17
C PRO A 227 29.03 11.29 1.27
N GLU A 228 28.65 12.50 1.69
CA GLU A 228 27.99 12.73 2.97
C GLU A 228 26.61 12.05 3.02
N SER A 229 25.84 12.15 1.93
CA SER A 229 24.54 11.48 1.79
C SER A 229 24.66 9.95 1.92
N ALA A 230 25.71 9.37 1.32
CA ALA A 230 25.98 7.93 1.44
C ALA A 230 26.35 7.51 2.87
N THR A 231 27.11 8.36 3.57
CA THR A 231 27.48 8.13 4.98
C THR A 231 26.25 8.20 5.88
N LYS A 232 25.44 9.27 5.76
CA LYS A 232 24.18 9.42 6.51
C LYS A 232 23.22 8.26 6.26
N TRP A 233 23.13 7.79 5.01
CA TRP A 233 22.32 6.62 4.69
C TRP A 233 22.83 5.35 5.37
N GLN A 234 24.15 5.12 5.40
CA GLN A 234 24.69 3.97 6.11
C GLN A 234 24.47 4.07 7.62
N GLU A 235 24.69 5.25 8.22
CA GLU A 235 24.40 5.50 9.63
C GLU A 235 22.93 5.25 9.96
N PHE A 236 22.01 5.68 9.08
CA PHE A 236 20.60 5.36 9.22
C PHE A 236 20.37 3.84 9.21
N LYS A 237 20.90 3.11 8.22
CA LYS A 237 20.73 1.65 8.14
C LYS A 237 21.27 0.92 9.36
N ASP A 238 22.36 1.41 9.94
CA ASP A 238 22.94 0.86 11.16
C ASP A 238 22.10 1.20 12.40
N ASN A 239 21.67 2.44 12.55
CA ASN A 239 20.90 2.92 13.70
C ASN A 239 19.45 2.40 13.72
N TYR A 240 18.88 2.15 12.55
CA TYR A 240 17.53 1.60 12.36
C TYR A 240 17.54 0.12 11.97
N TYR A 241 18.64 -0.59 12.30
CA TYR A 241 18.69 -2.05 12.39
C TYR A 241 18.46 -2.81 11.07
N LEU A 242 18.64 -2.14 9.93
CA LEU A 242 18.59 -2.74 8.60
C LEU A 242 19.87 -3.50 8.28
N SER A 243 21.02 -2.99 8.73
CA SER A 243 22.32 -3.67 8.59
C SER A 243 22.55 -4.67 9.72
N ASN A 244 23.55 -5.53 9.55
CA ASN A 244 23.92 -6.51 10.57
C ASN A 244 24.72 -5.91 11.74
N VAL A 245 25.06 -4.61 11.72
CA VAL A 245 25.90 -3.95 12.74
C VAL A 245 25.23 -3.98 14.11
N ASN A 246 24.00 -3.48 14.18
CA ASN A 246 23.21 -3.42 15.43
C ASN A 246 22.09 -4.47 15.49
N ASN A 247 21.93 -5.29 14.45
CA ASN A 247 20.92 -6.34 14.37
C ASN A 247 21.47 -7.57 13.62
N LYS A 248 22.32 -8.34 14.30
CA LYS A 248 22.98 -9.51 13.68
C LYS A 248 22.02 -10.61 13.25
N ASP A 249 20.85 -10.69 13.90
CA ASP A 249 19.89 -11.77 13.66
C ASP A 249 18.97 -11.47 12.48
N PHE A 250 18.51 -10.22 12.34
CA PHE A 250 17.49 -9.87 11.34
C PHE A 250 17.90 -8.74 10.38
N GLY A 251 18.90 -7.94 10.72
CA GLY A 251 19.59 -7.07 9.77
C GLY A 251 20.51 -7.87 8.85
N TYR A 252 20.88 -7.31 7.70
CA TYR A 252 21.60 -8.04 6.67
C TYR A 252 22.64 -7.19 5.94
N ASP A 253 23.89 -7.68 5.97
CA ASP A 253 25.07 -7.03 5.39
C ASP A 253 25.06 -5.52 5.68
N THR A 254 25.14 -4.65 4.67
CA THR A 254 25.13 -3.19 4.84
C THR A 254 23.72 -2.61 5.06
N GLY A 255 22.67 -3.42 4.97
CA GLY A 255 21.26 -3.04 5.05
C GLY A 255 20.67 -2.71 3.68
N TYR A 256 19.46 -3.24 3.44
CA TYR A 256 18.76 -3.19 2.16
C TYR A 256 17.32 -2.69 2.34
N VAL A 257 16.71 -2.29 1.23
CA VAL A 257 15.32 -1.84 1.11
C VAL A 257 14.83 -2.37 -0.24
N PRO A 258 13.71 -3.10 -0.34
CA PRO A 258 12.66 -3.32 0.68
C PRO A 258 13.02 -4.31 1.79
N THR A 259 12.81 -3.89 3.04
CA THR A 259 12.99 -4.72 4.25
C THR A 259 11.81 -4.53 5.18
N LEU A 260 11.35 -5.62 5.77
CA LEU A 260 10.32 -5.61 6.81
C LEU A 260 10.91 -6.12 8.12
N LEU A 261 10.64 -5.43 9.22
CA LEU A 261 11.07 -5.80 10.56
C LEU A 261 9.87 -5.87 11.51
N LEU A 262 9.76 -6.99 12.22
CA LEU A 262 8.81 -7.20 13.30
C LEU A 262 9.54 -7.09 14.64
N PHE A 263 9.07 -6.24 15.54
CA PHE A 263 9.72 -6.01 16.82
C PHE A 263 8.72 -5.69 17.93
N ASN A 264 9.14 -5.89 19.17
CA ASN A 264 8.51 -5.24 20.32
C ASN A 264 9.28 -3.96 20.62
N GLY A 265 8.59 -2.84 20.75
CA GLY A 265 9.23 -1.67 21.37
C GLY A 265 9.44 -1.90 22.88
N ASP A 266 10.12 -0.96 23.52
CA ASP A 266 10.40 -0.99 24.95
C ASP A 266 10.39 0.44 25.49
N SER A 267 9.36 0.77 26.26
CA SER A 267 9.20 2.09 26.88
C SER A 267 10.29 2.43 27.90
N THR A 268 11.00 1.43 28.42
CA THR A 268 12.07 1.60 29.42
C THR A 268 13.41 1.86 28.75
N THR A 269 13.80 1.01 27.79
CA THR A 269 15.11 1.15 27.13
C THR A 269 15.08 2.06 25.91
N LYS A 270 13.89 2.38 25.40
CA LYS A 270 13.65 3.12 24.14
C LYS A 270 14.33 2.44 22.95
N LYS A 271 14.46 1.11 23.00
CA LYS A 271 15.10 0.31 21.96
C LYS A 271 14.24 -0.92 21.63
N PRO A 272 14.03 -1.23 20.36
CA PRO A 272 13.24 -2.38 19.98
C PRO A 272 13.97 -3.70 20.26
N THR A 273 13.20 -4.73 20.58
CA THR A 273 13.64 -6.13 20.52
C THR A 273 13.06 -6.78 19.28
N PHE A 274 13.92 -7.14 18.32
CA PHE A 274 13.50 -7.74 17.05
C PHE A 274 13.06 -9.20 17.21
N ILE A 275 11.94 -9.54 16.58
CA ILE A 275 11.33 -10.86 16.60
C ILE A 275 11.64 -11.62 15.31
N SER A 276 11.52 -10.93 14.17
CA SER A 276 11.79 -11.47 12.84
C SER A 276 12.04 -10.33 11.84
N GLY A 277 12.59 -10.67 10.68
CA GLY A 277 12.72 -9.76 9.56
C GLY A 277 12.69 -10.49 8.23
N ALA A 278 12.39 -9.78 7.16
CA ALA A 278 12.41 -10.26 5.79
C ALA A 278 12.97 -9.18 4.87
N VAL A 279 13.75 -9.59 3.87
CA VAL A 279 14.28 -8.71 2.81
C VAL A 279 13.74 -9.20 1.48
N TYR A 280 13.34 -8.29 0.61
CA TYR A 280 12.80 -8.63 -0.71
C TYR A 280 13.75 -8.16 -1.80
N PHE A 281 14.26 -9.11 -2.59
CA PHE A 281 15.33 -8.93 -3.58
C PHE A 281 16.61 -8.31 -3.03
N ASN A 282 17.60 -9.16 -2.73
CA ASN A 282 18.93 -8.73 -2.29
C ASN A 282 20.04 -9.69 -2.75
N ASP A 283 19.72 -10.53 -3.72
CA ASP A 283 20.55 -11.66 -4.09
C ASP A 283 21.74 -11.21 -4.95
N GLU A 284 22.94 -11.67 -4.59
CA GLU A 284 24.13 -11.54 -5.43
C GLU A 284 24.22 -12.73 -6.35
N LEU A 285 24.27 -12.51 -7.67
CA LEU A 285 24.46 -13.58 -8.64
C LEU A 285 25.87 -13.60 -9.20
N VAL A 286 26.38 -14.80 -9.46
CA VAL A 286 27.67 -15.03 -10.11
C VAL A 286 27.53 -16.02 -11.24
N LYS A 287 28.48 -15.98 -12.19
CA LYS A 287 28.61 -16.99 -13.24
C LYS A 287 29.77 -17.93 -12.88
N GLU A 288 29.44 -19.17 -12.51
CA GLU A 288 30.42 -20.20 -12.15
C GLU A 288 30.23 -21.42 -13.06
N ASN A 289 31.33 -21.91 -13.67
CA ASN A 289 31.31 -23.07 -14.57
C ASN A 289 30.26 -22.98 -15.71
N GLY A 290 29.95 -21.77 -16.16
CA GLY A 290 28.96 -21.51 -17.22
C GLY A 290 27.51 -21.39 -16.74
N GLU A 291 27.25 -21.57 -15.45
CA GLU A 291 25.92 -21.45 -14.85
C GLU A 291 25.80 -20.17 -14.03
N TYR A 292 24.62 -19.53 -14.02
CA TYR A 292 24.33 -18.41 -13.13
C TYR A 292 23.75 -18.93 -11.82
N ILE A 293 24.33 -18.53 -10.69
CA ILE A 293 24.00 -19.06 -9.37
C ILE A 293 23.81 -17.91 -8.39
N VAL A 294 22.81 -18.02 -7.51
CA VAL A 294 22.67 -17.14 -6.35
C VAL A 294 23.78 -17.44 -5.34
N LYS A 295 24.71 -16.52 -5.17
CA LYS A 295 25.87 -16.66 -4.29
C LYS A 295 25.56 -16.24 -2.85
N ASN A 296 24.95 -15.06 -2.69
CA ASN A 296 24.60 -14.50 -1.38
C ASN A 296 23.11 -14.11 -1.37
N SER A 297 22.43 -14.36 -0.26
CA SER A 297 21.02 -13.99 -0.06
C SER A 297 20.72 -13.77 1.42
N TYR A 298 19.65 -13.02 1.72
CA TYR A 298 19.09 -12.96 3.08
C TYR A 298 18.61 -14.33 3.54
N TYR A 299 18.14 -15.13 2.59
CA TYR A 299 17.61 -16.46 2.80
C TYR A 299 18.74 -17.49 2.63
N SER A 300 19.69 -17.44 3.56
CA SER A 300 20.89 -18.27 3.56
C SER A 300 20.77 -19.50 4.45
N ASN A 301 21.69 -20.45 4.29
CA ASN A 301 21.79 -21.60 5.19
C ASN A 301 22.11 -21.20 6.64
N GLU A 302 22.83 -20.11 6.85
CA GLU A 302 23.15 -19.58 8.18
C GLU A 302 21.90 -19.05 8.90
N ARG A 303 20.96 -18.46 8.15
CA ARG A 303 19.81 -17.74 8.71
C ARG A 303 18.56 -18.59 8.80
N LYS A 304 18.43 -19.68 8.03
CA LYS A 304 17.20 -20.48 7.94
C LYS A 304 16.61 -20.94 9.28
N ASN A 305 17.43 -21.20 10.29
CA ASN A 305 16.96 -21.64 11.62
C ASN A 305 16.47 -20.47 12.51
N LYS A 306 16.87 -19.23 12.20
CA LYS A 306 16.39 -18.01 12.87
C LYS A 306 15.07 -17.52 12.27
N LEU A 307 14.84 -17.82 10.99
CA LEU A 307 13.65 -17.42 10.23
C LEU A 307 12.56 -18.50 10.36
N THR A 308 12.04 -18.69 11.57
CA THR A 308 11.10 -19.80 11.88
C THR A 308 9.80 -19.75 11.06
N TYR A 309 9.41 -18.57 10.57
CA TYR A 309 8.26 -18.43 9.66
C TYR A 309 8.44 -19.21 8.35
N LEU A 310 9.66 -19.63 8.02
CA LEU A 310 9.97 -20.40 6.81
C LEU A 310 9.86 -21.92 6.99
N ASP A 311 9.49 -22.43 8.16
CA ASP A 311 9.53 -23.88 8.43
C ASP A 311 8.72 -24.72 7.43
N ASN A 312 7.62 -24.17 6.90
CA ASN A 312 6.75 -24.80 5.93
C ASN A 312 6.93 -24.29 4.48
N VAL A 313 7.97 -23.49 4.21
CA VAL A 313 8.26 -23.00 2.86
C VAL A 313 9.27 -23.93 2.18
N GLU A 314 8.90 -24.45 1.01
CA GLU A 314 9.72 -25.40 0.24
C GLU A 314 11.11 -24.85 -0.09
N ASN A 315 11.17 -23.64 -0.69
CA ASN A 315 12.40 -23.00 -1.14
C ASN A 315 12.86 -21.91 -0.16
N LYS A 316 13.13 -22.28 1.10
CA LYS A 316 13.52 -21.32 2.16
C LYS A 316 14.99 -20.88 2.17
N VAL A 317 15.84 -21.51 1.37
CA VAL A 317 17.24 -21.11 1.16
C VAL A 317 17.42 -20.83 -0.33
N LEU A 318 17.86 -19.62 -0.66
CA LEU A 318 18.04 -19.19 -2.05
C LEU A 318 19.48 -19.34 -2.54
N GLU A 319 20.46 -19.38 -1.64
CA GLU A 319 21.86 -19.64 -1.99
C GLU A 319 22.02 -20.98 -2.71
N GLY A 320 22.75 -20.97 -3.82
CA GLY A 320 22.99 -22.13 -4.67
C GLY A 320 21.91 -22.40 -5.71
N ILE A 321 20.83 -21.64 -5.76
CA ILE A 321 19.82 -21.78 -6.82
C ILE A 321 20.45 -21.40 -8.16
N LYS A 322 20.27 -22.28 -9.15
CA LYS A 322 20.68 -22.05 -10.54
C LYS A 322 19.60 -21.26 -11.28
N ILE A 323 20.02 -20.23 -11.99
CA ILE A 323 19.14 -19.33 -12.73
C ILE A 323 19.37 -19.52 -14.23
N ASP A 324 18.28 -19.68 -14.98
CA ASP A 324 18.31 -19.74 -16.43
C ASP A 324 18.85 -18.41 -17.00
N GLU A 325 19.70 -18.47 -18.02
CA GLU A 325 20.30 -17.27 -18.62
C GLU A 325 19.24 -16.31 -19.18
N ASN A 326 18.08 -16.82 -19.63
CA ASN A 326 16.97 -15.99 -20.09
C ASN A 326 16.30 -15.20 -18.96
N ASN A 327 16.54 -15.56 -17.70
CA ASN A 327 15.99 -14.91 -16.52
C ASN A 327 16.98 -13.91 -15.90
N ILE A 328 18.11 -13.64 -16.57
CA ILE A 328 19.14 -12.70 -16.12
C ILE A 328 19.05 -11.38 -16.89
N THR A 329 19.49 -10.31 -16.23
CA THR A 329 19.81 -9.00 -16.79
C THR A 329 21.24 -8.64 -16.43
N LEU A 330 22.02 -8.21 -17.43
CA LEU A 330 23.40 -7.79 -17.26
C LEU A 330 23.48 -6.27 -17.25
N TYR A 331 24.13 -5.72 -16.23
CA TYR A 331 24.41 -4.29 -16.08
C TYR A 331 25.92 -4.08 -16.01
N GLY A 332 26.58 -4.16 -17.17
CA GLY A 332 28.04 -4.20 -17.23
C GLY A 332 28.55 -5.49 -16.58
N GLU A 333 29.31 -5.36 -15.49
CA GLU A 333 29.82 -6.49 -14.71
C GLU A 333 28.84 -7.01 -13.67
N TYR A 334 27.76 -6.26 -13.38
CA TYR A 334 26.75 -6.66 -12.41
C TYR A 334 25.69 -7.57 -13.04
N ILE A 335 25.37 -8.66 -12.35
CA ILE A 335 24.40 -9.68 -12.77
C ILE A 335 23.21 -9.63 -11.81
N ALA A 336 22.02 -9.41 -12.35
CA ALA A 336 20.77 -9.49 -11.61
C ALA A 336 19.81 -10.43 -12.31
N TRP A 337 19.00 -11.19 -11.58
CA TRP A 337 17.85 -11.85 -12.19
C TRP A 337 16.69 -10.88 -12.42
N LYS A 338 15.85 -11.18 -13.41
CA LYS A 338 14.63 -10.44 -13.70
C LYS A 338 13.66 -10.59 -12.53
N LYS A 339 13.05 -9.48 -12.12
CA LYS A 339 12.14 -9.42 -10.96
C LYS A 339 10.99 -10.42 -11.01
N ILE A 340 10.42 -10.66 -12.19
CA ILE A 340 9.33 -11.64 -12.38
C ILE A 340 9.77 -13.10 -12.16
N ASP A 341 11.06 -13.38 -12.36
CA ASP A 341 11.62 -14.71 -12.11
C ASP A 341 12.07 -14.83 -10.65
N ALA A 342 12.60 -13.73 -10.10
CA ALA A 342 12.94 -13.58 -8.70
C ALA A 342 11.74 -13.76 -7.76
N SER A 343 10.60 -13.15 -8.10
CA SER A 343 9.39 -13.15 -7.27
C SER A 343 8.82 -14.55 -7.06
N LYS A 344 9.03 -15.47 -8.02
CA LYS A 344 8.64 -16.89 -7.87
C LYS A 344 9.26 -17.55 -6.63
N TYR A 345 10.41 -17.05 -6.19
CA TYR A 345 11.10 -17.51 -4.99
C TYR A 345 10.87 -16.59 -3.80
N HIS A 346 10.82 -15.26 -4.00
CA HIS A 346 10.68 -14.30 -2.90
C HIS A 346 9.23 -14.14 -2.40
N ASP A 347 8.22 -14.22 -3.26
CA ASP A 347 6.81 -14.02 -2.87
C ASP A 347 6.37 -15.05 -1.82
N PRO A 348 6.66 -16.36 -1.95
CA PRO A 348 6.33 -17.33 -0.90
C PRO A 348 7.01 -17.03 0.44
N LEU A 349 8.25 -16.53 0.41
CA LEU A 349 9.03 -16.18 1.61
C LEU A 349 8.41 -14.98 2.31
N MET A 350 8.04 -13.95 1.54
CA MET A 350 7.40 -12.77 2.07
C MET A 350 6.00 -13.05 2.59
N LYS A 351 5.24 -13.88 1.88
CA LYS A 351 3.91 -14.31 2.33
C LYS A 351 4.01 -15.02 3.69
N ALA A 352 4.95 -15.96 3.83
CA ALA A 352 5.16 -16.66 5.08
C ALA A 352 5.54 -15.71 6.23
N PHE A 353 6.39 -14.72 5.95
CA PHE A 353 6.75 -13.68 6.92
C PHE A 353 5.53 -12.85 7.35
N LEU A 354 4.75 -12.33 6.40
CA LEU A 354 3.59 -11.49 6.72
C LEU A 354 2.45 -12.28 7.40
N ASP A 355 2.27 -13.56 7.05
CA ASP A 355 1.30 -14.44 7.72
C ASP A 355 1.69 -14.62 9.20
N ASP A 356 2.97 -14.88 9.47
CA ASP A 356 3.53 -15.00 10.83
C ASP A 356 3.43 -13.67 11.61
N ALA A 357 3.77 -12.55 10.97
CA ALA A 357 3.67 -11.22 11.56
C ALA A 357 2.23 -10.87 11.95
N ASN A 358 1.25 -11.11 11.08
CA ASN A 358 -0.17 -10.89 11.36
C ASN A 358 -0.66 -11.68 12.59
N ASN A 359 -0.11 -12.87 12.84
CA ASN A 359 -0.46 -13.68 14.00
C ASN A 359 0.19 -13.18 15.30
N LYS A 360 1.32 -12.47 15.22
CA LYS A 360 2.08 -11.99 16.37
C LYS A 360 1.70 -10.58 16.80
N ILE A 361 1.22 -9.74 15.88
CA ILE A 361 0.73 -8.39 16.22
C ILE A 361 -0.56 -8.51 17.03
N ASN A 362 -0.50 -8.08 18.28
CA ASN A 362 -1.56 -8.23 19.29
C ASN A 362 -2.41 -6.98 19.49
N HIS A 363 -2.27 -5.96 18.64
CA HIS A 363 -3.03 -4.73 18.72
C HIS A 363 -3.57 -4.31 17.36
N ASP A 364 -4.83 -3.88 17.35
CA ASP A 364 -5.50 -3.37 16.16
C ASP A 364 -5.58 -1.84 16.16
N LYS A 365 -5.32 -1.25 17.33
CA LYS A 365 -5.36 0.18 17.54
C LYS A 365 -3.98 0.79 17.47
N PHE A 366 -3.95 1.83 16.66
CA PHE A 366 -2.86 2.75 16.47
C PHE A 366 -2.39 3.41 17.79
N LEU A 367 -1.21 4.02 17.80
CA LEU A 367 -0.66 4.78 18.93
C LEU A 367 -1.73 5.74 19.49
N GLU A 368 -2.36 5.41 20.62
CA GLU A 368 -3.25 6.33 21.34
C GLU A 368 -2.32 7.24 22.16
N GLU A 369 -2.40 8.56 21.93
CA GLU A 369 -1.65 9.59 22.69
C GLU A 369 -1.95 9.55 24.20
#